data_AF-A0A094I7M9-F1
#
_entry.id   AF-A0A094I7M9-F1
#
_cell.length_a   1.000
_cell.length_b   1.000
_cell.length_c   1.000
_cell.angle_alpha   90.00
_cell.angle_beta   90.00
_cell.angle_gamma   90.00
#
_symmetry.space_group_name_H-M   'P 1'
#
loop_
_entity.id
_entity.type
_entity.pdbx_description
1 polymer ?
#
loop_
_entity_poly.entity_id
_entity_poly.type
_entity_poly.pdbx_seq_one_letter_code
_entity_poly.pdbx_strand_id
1 'polypeptide(L)'
;MSDAISNLGGGGLSTPFLANLATSLNCAAGFVVVGGFFDGFLYVAETTAMLSYPNQNDRGLFLGIWSAMRNTGSIVGGSINFYTNYKTSSAGGIAWSTYLIFVGFECTGVIWAFMLSPTSKVRHRDGSKAATSTDITWAAEFQALWMHLQNKKTWLMFFPAFYSFFYGGTLGTYLALHFSVRTRALSSLITPTVTIPMVVAYGRLMDQQRWSQRHRAWIGILIWLVPQVGCFIWIGIEYSKFGTEKTTLDYLL
;
A
#
# COMPACT_ATOMS: atom_id res chain seq x y z
N MET A 1 -7.35 -4.79 3.33
CA MET A 1 -7.68 -4.70 4.78
C MET A 1 -6.43 -4.86 5.65
N SER A 2 -5.52 -5.77 5.29
CA SER A 2 -4.16 -5.86 5.84
C SER A 2 -3.46 -4.50 5.97
N ASP A 3 -3.51 -3.67 4.92
CA ASP A 3 -2.93 -2.32 4.93
C ASP A 3 -3.60 -1.38 5.94
N ALA A 4 -4.92 -1.47 6.10
CA ALA A 4 -5.67 -0.66 7.06
C ALA A 4 -5.30 -1.04 8.49
N ILE A 5 -5.18 -2.34 8.78
CA ILE A 5 -4.79 -2.85 10.10
C ILE A 5 -3.30 -2.57 10.38
N SER A 6 -2.44 -2.63 9.36
CA SER A 6 -1.01 -2.33 9.48
C SER A 6 -0.74 -0.84 9.70
N ASN A 7 -1.50 0.04 9.03
CA ASN A 7 -1.40 1.50 9.18
C ASN A 7 -1.89 2.02 10.54
N LEU A 8 -2.60 1.21 11.33
CA LEU A 8 -2.98 1.54 12.71
C LEU A 8 -1.81 1.43 13.70
N GLY A 9 -0.63 0.98 13.24
CA GLY A 9 0.58 0.83 14.05
C GLY A 9 0.65 -0.55 14.70
N GLY A 10 1.79 -1.24 14.52
CA GLY A 10 2.02 -2.56 15.13
C GLY A 10 0.99 -3.63 14.75
N GLY A 11 0.35 -3.54 13.57
CA GLY A 11 -0.68 -4.50 13.15
C GLY A 11 -1.93 -4.55 14.05
N GLY A 12 -2.19 -3.48 14.81
CA GLY A 12 -3.30 -3.44 15.78
C GLY A 12 -2.96 -3.92 17.20
N LEU A 13 -1.67 -4.16 17.49
CA LEU A 13 -1.18 -4.58 18.81
C LEU A 13 -0.49 -3.43 19.55
N SER A 14 -0.47 -3.51 20.88
CA SER A 14 0.01 -2.44 21.77
C SER A 14 1.51 -2.12 21.63
N THR A 15 2.33 -3.05 21.12
CA THR A 15 3.74 -2.82 20.81
C THR A 15 4.15 -3.52 19.50
N PRO A 16 5.10 -2.95 18.73
CA PRO A 16 5.63 -3.59 17.51
C PRO A 16 6.34 -4.92 17.80
N PHE A 17 6.85 -5.10 19.02
CA PHE A 17 7.44 -6.36 19.46
C PHE A 17 6.39 -7.46 19.60
N LEU A 18 5.21 -7.15 20.17
CA LEU A 18 4.09 -8.09 20.21
C LEU A 18 3.54 -8.39 18.81
N ALA A 19 3.56 -7.41 17.90
CA ALA A 19 3.19 -7.63 16.50
C ALA A 19 4.10 -8.64 15.82
N ASN A 20 5.41 -8.42 15.89
CA ASN A 20 6.39 -9.34 15.31
C ASN A 20 6.40 -10.69 16.02
N LEU A 21 6.23 -10.72 17.36
CA LEU A 21 6.14 -11.96 18.13
C LEU A 21 4.86 -12.74 17.77
N ALA A 22 3.70 -12.07 17.67
CA ALA A 22 2.45 -12.68 17.25
C ALA A 22 2.53 -13.16 15.79
N THR A 23 3.15 -12.41 14.89
CA THR A 23 3.41 -12.85 13.51
C THR A 23 4.31 -14.09 13.51
N SER A 24 5.40 -14.10 14.27
CA SER A 24 6.31 -15.25 14.35
C SER A 24 5.71 -16.49 15.04
N LEU A 25 4.82 -16.31 16.03
CA LEU A 25 4.06 -17.41 16.66
C LEU A 25 2.94 -17.90 15.73
N ASN A 26 2.28 -17.01 14.99
CA ASN A 26 1.28 -17.38 13.98
C ASN A 26 1.91 -17.94 12.70
N CYS A 27 3.21 -17.75 12.43
CA CYS A 27 3.91 -18.49 11.37
C CYS A 27 3.90 -20.01 11.64
N ALA A 28 3.70 -20.45 12.88
CA ALA A 28 3.46 -21.85 13.21
C ALA A 28 2.00 -22.30 12.94
N ALA A 29 1.06 -21.36 12.78
CA ALA A 29 -0.32 -21.62 12.42
C ALA A 29 -0.51 -21.44 10.90
N GLY A 30 -0.82 -22.53 10.19
CA GLY A 30 -0.98 -22.53 8.72
C GLY A 30 -1.94 -21.48 8.16
N PHE A 31 -2.79 -20.88 8.98
CA PHE A 31 -3.72 -19.81 8.61
C PHE A 31 -3.02 -18.55 8.03
N VAL A 32 -1.85 -18.16 8.54
CA VAL A 32 -1.13 -16.98 8.02
C VAL A 32 -0.43 -17.28 6.70
N VAL A 33 0.10 -18.50 6.52
CA VAL A 33 0.73 -18.93 5.27
C VAL A 33 -0.31 -19.01 4.15
N VAL A 34 -1.48 -19.57 4.45
CA VAL A 34 -2.61 -19.63 3.52
C VAL A 34 -3.10 -18.21 3.18
N GLY A 35 -3.24 -17.34 4.19
CA GLY A 35 -3.64 -15.95 3.97
C GLY A 35 -2.65 -15.18 3.08
N GLY A 36 -1.34 -15.28 3.34
CA GLY A 36 -0.31 -14.63 2.54
C GLY A 36 -0.22 -15.18 1.10
N PHE A 37 -0.46 -16.48 0.92
CA PHE A 37 -0.52 -17.09 -0.42
C PHE A 37 -1.66 -16.51 -1.25
N PHE A 38 -2.87 -16.40 -0.68
CA PHE A 38 -4.02 -15.79 -1.36
C PHE A 38 -3.85 -14.28 -1.57
N ASP A 39 -3.23 -13.56 -0.63
CA ASP A 39 -2.91 -12.14 -0.79
C ASP A 39 -1.95 -11.89 -1.97
N GLY A 40 -0.99 -12.80 -2.19
CA GLY A 40 -0.13 -12.79 -3.36
C GLY A 40 -0.89 -12.90 -4.67
N PHE A 41 -1.85 -13.83 -4.77
CA PHE A 41 -2.71 -13.94 -5.96
C PHE A 41 -3.59 -12.72 -6.16
N LEU A 42 -4.13 -12.16 -5.08
CA LEU A 42 -4.93 -10.94 -5.14
C LEU A 42 -4.10 -9.79 -5.70
N TYR A 43 -2.88 -9.59 -5.20
CA TYR A 43 -1.98 -8.54 -5.66
C TYR A 43 -1.60 -8.71 -7.14
N VAL A 44 -1.34 -9.95 -7.59
CA VAL A 44 -1.07 -10.26 -9.01
C VAL A 44 -2.30 -9.99 -9.89
N ALA A 45 -3.48 -10.46 -9.48
CA ALA A 45 -4.72 -10.27 -10.22
C ALA A 45 -5.07 -8.77 -10.34
N GLU A 46 -4.91 -8.03 -9.25
CA GLU A 46 -5.17 -6.59 -9.19
C GLU A 46 -4.18 -5.77 -10.00
N THR A 47 -2.89 -6.08 -9.91
CA THR A 47 -1.85 -5.42 -10.73
C THR A 47 -2.09 -5.69 -12.21
N THR A 48 -2.48 -6.92 -12.57
CA THR A 48 -2.82 -7.29 -13.95
C THR A 48 -4.05 -6.54 -14.43
N ALA A 49 -5.11 -6.46 -13.62
CA ALA A 49 -6.31 -5.69 -13.93
C ALA A 49 -5.95 -4.22 -14.17
N MET A 50 -5.13 -3.63 -13.30
CA MET A 50 -4.73 -2.23 -13.38
C MET A 50 -3.86 -1.90 -14.59
N LEU A 51 -3.08 -2.85 -15.12
CA LEU A 51 -2.23 -2.63 -16.29
C LEU A 51 -2.94 -2.95 -17.62
N SER A 52 -3.89 -3.88 -17.60
CA SER A 52 -4.58 -4.40 -18.80
C SER A 52 -5.90 -3.69 -19.12
N TYR A 53 -6.60 -3.13 -18.12
CA TYR A 53 -7.87 -2.41 -18.34
C TYR A 53 -7.76 -0.95 -18.79
N PRO A 54 -6.73 -0.16 -18.44
CA PRO A 54 -6.63 1.20 -18.95
C PRO A 54 -5.82 1.29 -20.25
N ASN A 55 -6.25 2.18 -21.13
CA ASN A 55 -5.49 2.60 -22.30
C ASN A 55 -4.11 3.12 -21.88
N GLN A 56 -3.08 2.92 -22.72
CA GLN A 56 -1.68 3.27 -22.39
C GLN A 56 -1.49 4.72 -21.93
N ASN A 57 -2.34 5.63 -22.40
CA ASN A 57 -2.29 7.05 -22.10
C ASN A 57 -2.94 7.45 -20.77
N ASP A 58 -3.79 6.58 -20.19
CA ASP A 58 -4.52 6.84 -18.95
C ASP A 58 -4.01 5.98 -17.79
N ARG A 59 -2.93 5.20 -17.99
CA ARG A 59 -2.43 4.25 -16.98
C ARG A 59 -2.06 4.93 -15.67
N GLY A 60 -1.47 6.12 -15.72
CA GLY A 60 -1.07 6.89 -14.55
C GLY A 60 -2.25 7.30 -13.67
N LEU A 61 -3.33 7.77 -14.26
CA LEU A 61 -4.56 8.15 -13.58
C LEU A 61 -5.23 6.94 -12.94
N PHE A 62 -5.32 5.82 -13.66
CA PHE A 62 -5.87 4.58 -13.10
C PHE A 62 -5.00 4.03 -11.96
N LEU A 63 -3.66 4.09 -12.07
CA LEU A 63 -2.72 3.81 -10.97
C LEU A 63 -2.96 4.73 -9.76
N GLY A 64 -3.18 6.02 -10.00
CA GLY A 64 -3.48 7.01 -8.95
C GLY A 64 -4.83 6.75 -8.28
N ILE A 65 -5.89 6.45 -9.05
CA ILE A 65 -7.21 6.10 -8.53
C ILE A 65 -7.13 4.81 -7.70
N TRP A 66 -6.41 3.79 -8.18
CA TRP A 66 -6.16 2.56 -7.44
C TRP A 66 -5.51 2.82 -6.08
N SER A 67 -4.43 3.61 -6.06
CA SER A 67 -3.77 3.98 -4.81
C SER A 67 -4.71 4.78 -3.89
N ALA A 68 -5.51 5.70 -4.43
CA ALA A 68 -6.50 6.44 -3.66
C ALA A 68 -7.58 5.54 -3.05
N MET A 69 -8.08 4.55 -3.78
CA MET A 69 -9.05 3.56 -3.28
C MET A 69 -8.45 2.75 -2.11
N ARG A 70 -7.19 2.31 -2.23
CA ARG A 70 -6.49 1.58 -1.16
C ARG A 70 -6.30 2.43 0.10
N ASN A 71 -5.91 3.69 -0.06
CA ASN A 71 -5.78 4.64 1.04
C ASN A 71 -7.14 4.93 1.70
N THR A 72 -8.22 4.96 0.91
CA THR A 72 -9.59 5.14 1.44
C THR A 72 -10.01 3.96 2.31
N GLY A 73 -9.65 2.73 1.93
CA GLY A 73 -9.84 1.55 2.77
C GLY A 73 -9.14 1.67 4.13
N SER A 74 -7.97 2.30 4.18
CA SER A 74 -7.28 2.61 5.45
C SER A 74 -8.03 3.64 6.29
N ILE A 75 -8.61 4.68 5.67
CA ILE A 75 -9.44 5.69 6.36
C ILE A 75 -10.70 5.06 6.95
N VAL A 76 -11.39 4.21 6.19
CA VAL A 76 -12.61 3.51 6.66
C VAL A 76 -12.25 2.60 7.83
N GLY A 77 -11.16 1.84 7.69
CA GLY A 77 -10.69 0.95 8.75
C GLY A 77 -10.29 1.68 10.03
N GLY A 78 -9.61 2.82 9.91
CA GLY A 78 -9.28 3.69 11.04
C GLY A 78 -10.51 4.35 11.68
N SER A 79 -11.51 4.72 10.88
CA SER A 79 -12.78 5.27 11.40
C SER A 79 -13.57 4.23 12.21
N ILE A 80 -13.64 2.98 11.75
CA ILE A 80 -14.29 1.88 12.49
C ILE A 80 -13.54 1.61 13.80
N ASN A 81 -12.21 1.58 13.75
CA ASN A 81 -11.38 1.39 14.93
C ASN A 81 -11.60 2.52 15.97
N PHE A 82 -11.60 3.77 15.51
CA PHE A 82 -11.87 4.93 16.35
C PHE A 82 -13.26 4.85 17.01
N TYR A 83 -14.30 4.53 16.22
CA TYR A 83 -15.67 4.40 16.73
C TYR A 83 -15.81 3.31 17.80
N THR A 84 -15.21 2.14 17.56
CA THR A 84 -15.32 0.99 18.47
C THR A 84 -14.47 1.12 19.74
N ASN A 85 -13.37 1.88 19.70
CA ASN A 85 -12.46 2.06 20.84
C ASN A 85 -12.58 3.43 21.52
N TYR A 86 -13.55 4.28 21.12
CA TYR A 86 -13.74 5.64 21.65
C TYR A 86 -13.91 5.70 23.18
N LYS A 87 -14.40 4.62 23.82
CA LYS A 87 -14.64 4.55 25.27
C LYS A 87 -13.54 3.84 26.06
N THR A 88 -12.57 3.20 25.41
CA THR A 88 -11.56 2.36 26.09
C THR A 88 -10.24 3.12 26.16
N SER A 89 -9.91 3.68 27.33
CA SER A 89 -8.66 4.42 27.57
C SER A 89 -7.46 3.54 27.97
N SER A 90 -7.52 2.23 27.74
CA SER A 90 -6.48 1.28 28.11
C SER A 90 -5.56 1.00 26.92
N ALA A 91 -4.25 0.92 27.14
CA ALA A 91 -3.23 0.60 26.14
C ALA A 91 -3.28 -0.87 25.65
N GLY A 92 -4.46 -1.33 25.21
CA GLY A 92 -4.74 -2.67 24.71
C GLY A 92 -5.00 -2.68 23.20
N GLY A 93 -4.85 -3.85 22.57
CA GLY A 93 -5.05 -4.05 21.13
C GLY A 93 -6.50 -3.83 20.67
N ILE A 94 -6.69 -3.87 19.35
CA ILE A 94 -7.99 -3.64 18.70
C ILE A 94 -9.10 -4.51 19.31
N ALA A 95 -10.24 -3.90 19.67
CA ALA A 95 -11.40 -4.61 20.20
C ALA A 95 -11.90 -5.73 19.26
N TRP A 96 -12.27 -6.88 19.83
CA TRP A 96 -12.79 -8.06 19.11
C TRP A 96 -13.94 -7.72 18.14
N SER A 97 -14.83 -6.81 18.53
CA SER A 97 -15.94 -6.34 17.69
C SER A 97 -15.49 -5.73 16.36
N THR A 98 -14.30 -5.13 16.32
CA THR A 98 -13.71 -4.55 15.10
C THR A 98 -13.34 -5.64 14.10
N TYR A 99 -12.77 -6.75 14.57
CA TYR A 99 -12.42 -7.90 13.73
C TYR A 99 -13.67 -8.53 13.11
N LEU A 100 -14.76 -8.63 13.87
CA LEU A 100 -16.03 -9.17 13.36
C LEU A 100 -16.65 -8.29 12.26
N ILE A 101 -16.59 -6.97 12.39
CA ILE A 101 -17.07 -6.04 11.35
C ILE A 101 -16.28 -6.23 10.06
N PHE A 102 -14.96 -6.33 10.18
CA PHE A 102 -14.06 -6.54 9.06
C PHE A 102 -14.30 -7.89 8.37
N VAL A 103 -14.42 -8.98 9.12
CA VAL A 103 -14.79 -10.30 8.57
C VAL A 103 -16.14 -10.25 7.86
N GLY A 104 -17.11 -9.52 8.42
CA GLY A 104 -18.40 -9.29 7.78
C GLY A 104 -18.28 -8.63 6.41
N PHE A 105 -17.46 -7.59 6.28
CA PHE A 105 -17.19 -6.95 4.99
C PHE A 105 -16.50 -7.88 4.00
N GLU A 106 -15.51 -8.66 4.43
CA GLU A 106 -14.80 -9.62 3.57
C GLU A 106 -15.76 -10.67 3.00
N CYS A 107 -16.70 -11.18 3.80
CA CYS A 107 -17.72 -12.12 3.34
C CYS A 107 -18.64 -11.53 2.24
N THR A 108 -18.88 -10.22 2.26
CA THR A 108 -19.65 -9.56 1.17
C THR A 108 -18.83 -9.43 -0.12
N GLY A 109 -17.51 -9.56 -0.07
CA GLY A 109 -16.62 -9.46 -1.23
C GLY A 109 -17.00 -10.40 -2.37
N VAL A 110 -17.47 -11.61 -2.05
CA VAL A 110 -17.94 -12.59 -3.05
C VAL A 110 -19.18 -12.07 -3.80
N ILE A 111 -20.09 -11.40 -3.12
CA ILE A 111 -21.29 -10.80 -3.73
C ILE A 111 -20.87 -9.72 -4.72
N TRP A 112 -19.94 -8.84 -4.32
CA TRP A 112 -19.40 -7.80 -5.19
C TRP A 112 -18.62 -8.37 -6.38
N ALA A 113 -17.92 -9.49 -6.19
CA ALA A 113 -17.22 -10.18 -7.27
C ALA A 113 -18.18 -10.70 -8.34
N PHE A 114 -19.36 -11.22 -7.96
CA PHE A 114 -20.39 -11.65 -8.92
C PHE A 114 -21.06 -10.48 -9.65
N MET A 115 -21.07 -9.28 -9.08
CA MET A 115 -21.58 -8.08 -9.74
C MET A 115 -20.60 -7.47 -10.75
N LEU A 116 -19.33 -7.89 -10.76
CA LEU A 116 -18.35 -7.41 -11.72
C LEU A 116 -18.60 -8.03 -13.11
N SER A 117 -18.56 -7.18 -14.14
CA SER A 117 -18.67 -7.62 -15.52
C SER A 117 -17.44 -8.44 -15.94
N PRO A 118 -17.60 -9.55 -16.68
CA PRO A 118 -16.48 -10.30 -17.23
C PRO A 118 -15.53 -9.41 -18.03
N THR A 119 -14.21 -9.60 -17.85
CA THR A 119 -13.13 -8.86 -18.53
C THR A 119 -13.33 -8.77 -20.04
N SER A 120 -13.87 -9.83 -20.65
CA SER A 120 -14.14 -9.93 -22.10
C SER A 120 -15.23 -8.98 -22.61
N LYS A 121 -16.09 -8.48 -21.71
CA LYS A 121 -17.18 -7.54 -22.02
C LYS A 121 -16.78 -6.08 -21.74
N VAL A 122 -15.62 -5.84 -21.13
CA VAL A 122 -15.12 -4.49 -20.87
C VAL A 122 -14.66 -3.86 -22.17
N ARG A 123 -15.29 -2.76 -22.56
CA ARG A 123 -14.90 -1.94 -23.71
C ARG A 123 -14.45 -0.57 -23.25
N HIS A 124 -13.36 -0.10 -23.84
CA HIS A 124 -12.87 1.25 -23.64
C HIS A 124 -13.80 2.26 -24.33
N ARG A 125 -13.65 3.54 -23.99
CA ARG A 125 -14.48 4.64 -24.53
C ARG A 125 -14.33 4.79 -26.06
N ASP A 126 -13.24 4.30 -26.62
CA ASP A 126 -12.94 4.22 -28.06
C ASP A 126 -13.49 2.93 -28.72
N GLY A 127 -14.16 2.06 -27.96
CA GLY A 127 -14.73 0.79 -28.45
C GLY A 127 -13.75 -0.38 -28.52
N SER A 128 -12.46 -0.14 -28.24
CA SER A 128 -11.44 -1.19 -28.19
C SER A 128 -11.62 -2.10 -26.95
N LYS A 129 -11.16 -3.35 -27.04
CA LYS A 129 -11.28 -4.34 -25.97
C LYS A 129 -10.05 -4.31 -25.08
N ALA A 130 -10.23 -4.57 -23.79
CA ALA A 130 -9.12 -4.75 -22.86
C ALA A 130 -8.19 -5.88 -23.32
N ALA A 131 -6.87 -5.66 -23.17
CA ALA A 131 -5.87 -6.64 -23.56
C ALA A 131 -6.06 -7.94 -22.76
N THR A 132 -6.42 -9.02 -23.45
CA THR A 132 -6.61 -10.34 -22.83
C THR A 132 -5.40 -11.20 -23.20
N SER A 133 -4.76 -11.83 -22.21
CA SER A 133 -3.66 -12.75 -22.46
C SER A 133 -4.17 -13.96 -23.24
N THR A 134 -3.42 -14.38 -24.26
CA THR A 134 -3.64 -15.66 -24.93
C THR A 134 -3.26 -16.82 -24.01
N ASP A 135 -3.84 -18.00 -24.24
CA ASP A 135 -3.49 -19.22 -23.50
C ASP A 135 -2.04 -19.62 -23.81
N ILE A 136 -1.14 -19.41 -22.84
CA ILE A 136 0.27 -19.79 -22.92
C ILE A 136 0.49 -20.99 -22.00
N THR A 137 1.38 -21.91 -22.39
CA THR A 137 1.75 -23.04 -21.53
C THR A 137 2.57 -22.56 -20.33
N TRP A 138 2.37 -23.16 -19.16
CA TRP A 138 3.12 -22.83 -17.93
C TRP A 138 4.64 -22.80 -18.14
N ALA A 139 5.18 -23.74 -18.91
CA ALA A 139 6.61 -23.78 -19.22
C ALA A 139 7.09 -22.53 -19.98
N ALA A 140 6.29 -22.05 -20.94
CA ALA A 140 6.58 -20.84 -21.69
C ALA A 140 6.43 -19.58 -20.82
N GLU A 141 5.48 -19.55 -19.87
CA GLU A 141 5.37 -18.45 -18.89
C GLU A 141 6.60 -18.38 -17.98
N PHE A 142 7.04 -19.50 -17.40
CA PHE A 142 8.24 -19.54 -16.57
C PHE A 142 9.49 -19.12 -17.37
N GLN A 143 9.58 -19.54 -18.63
CA GLN A 143 10.67 -19.12 -19.51
C GLN A 143 10.61 -17.61 -19.82
N ALA A 144 9.41 -17.07 -20.06
CA ALA A 144 9.20 -15.64 -20.27
C ALA A 144 9.58 -14.80 -19.03
N LEU A 145 9.19 -15.26 -17.84
CA LEU A 145 9.58 -14.64 -16.57
C LEU A 145 11.09 -14.67 -16.37
N TRP A 146 11.75 -15.79 -16.67
CA TRP A 146 13.19 -15.92 -16.59
C TRP A 146 13.92 -14.97 -17.53
N MET A 147 13.48 -14.89 -18.79
CA MET A 147 14.01 -13.92 -19.76
C MET A 147 13.77 -12.47 -19.29
N HIS A 148 12.63 -12.19 -18.67
CA HIS A 148 12.33 -10.87 -18.12
C HIS A 148 13.25 -10.49 -16.96
N LEU A 149 13.64 -11.45 -16.12
CA LEU A 149 14.59 -11.26 -15.03
C LEU A 149 16.01 -10.98 -15.53
N GLN A 150 16.40 -11.55 -16.67
CA GLN A 150 17.73 -11.31 -17.28
C GLN A 150 17.86 -9.94 -17.96
N ASN A 151 16.74 -9.22 -18.16
CA ASN A 151 16.77 -7.92 -18.81
C ASN A 151 17.37 -6.83 -17.91
N LYS A 152 18.39 -6.13 -18.41
CA LYS A 152 19.06 -5.02 -17.70
C LYS A 152 18.11 -3.89 -17.28
N LYS A 153 17.02 -3.67 -18.04
CA LYS A 153 16.00 -2.66 -17.72
C LYS A 153 15.17 -3.03 -16.49
N THR A 154 14.93 -4.33 -16.27
CA THR A 154 14.21 -4.85 -15.09
C THR A 154 15.05 -4.63 -13.83
N TRP A 155 16.36 -4.89 -13.92
CA TRP A 155 17.31 -4.62 -12.83
C TRP A 155 17.40 -3.14 -12.45
N LEU A 156 17.20 -2.22 -13.41
CA LEU A 156 17.16 -0.79 -13.10
C LEU A 156 15.95 -0.42 -12.21
N MET A 157 14.82 -1.10 -12.38
CA MET A 157 13.63 -0.90 -11.53
C MET A 157 13.71 -1.66 -10.20
N PHE A 158 14.66 -2.58 -10.04
CA PHE A 158 14.80 -3.37 -8.82
C PHE A 158 15.09 -2.51 -7.60
N PHE A 159 16.02 -1.54 -7.70
CA PHE A 159 16.38 -0.70 -6.55
C PHE A 159 15.22 0.17 -6.03
N PRO A 160 14.48 0.91 -6.87
CA PRO A 160 13.28 1.63 -6.42
C PRO A 160 12.19 0.70 -5.86
N ALA A 161 11.97 -0.46 -6.49
CA ALA A 161 10.97 -1.42 -6.03
C ALA A 161 11.33 -2.00 -4.65
N PHE A 162 12.59 -2.39 -4.47
CA PHE A 162 13.10 -2.87 -3.19
C PHE A 162 12.92 -1.80 -2.10
N TYR A 163 13.36 -0.57 -2.36
CA TYR A 163 13.17 0.53 -1.41
C TYR A 163 11.70 0.75 -1.04
N SER A 164 10.79 0.76 -2.03
CA SER A 164 9.36 0.99 -1.81
C SER A 164 8.73 -0.06 -0.90
N PHE A 165 9.18 -1.31 -0.94
CA PHE A 165 8.67 -2.39 -0.06
C PHE A 165 9.19 -2.27 1.37
N PHE A 166 10.47 -1.93 1.56
CA PHE A 166 11.05 -1.83 2.91
C PHE A 166 10.66 -0.55 3.64
N TYR A 167 10.46 0.55 2.90
CA TYR A 167 10.17 1.88 3.44
C TYR A 167 9.00 1.90 4.44
N GLY A 168 7.87 1.27 4.08
CA GLY A 168 6.66 1.28 4.91
C GLY A 168 6.85 0.62 6.28
N GLY A 169 7.53 -0.52 6.31
CA GLY A 169 7.80 -1.24 7.56
C GLY A 169 8.82 -0.53 8.45
N THR A 170 9.89 0.01 7.85
CA THR A 170 10.95 0.69 8.61
C THR A 170 10.45 1.99 9.24
N LEU A 171 9.73 2.83 8.47
CA LEU A 171 9.19 4.07 9.01
C LEU A 171 8.04 3.84 10.00
N GLY A 172 7.19 2.84 9.78
CA GLY A 172 6.15 2.48 10.74
C GLY A 172 6.73 2.07 12.10
N THR A 173 7.86 1.35 12.08
CA THR A 173 8.59 0.95 13.30
C THR A 173 9.25 2.16 13.97
N TYR A 174 9.90 3.04 13.21
CA TYR A 174 10.50 4.28 13.72
C TYR A 174 9.44 5.16 14.40
N LEU A 175 8.30 5.35 13.76
CA LEU A 175 7.18 6.11 14.30
C LEU A 175 6.64 5.48 15.60
N ALA A 176 6.57 4.14 15.67
CA ALA A 176 6.13 3.42 16.87
C ALA A 176 7.10 3.52 18.05
N LEU A 177 8.41 3.63 17.79
CA LEU A 177 9.44 3.65 18.83
C LEU A 177 9.70 5.05 19.40
N HIS A 178 9.61 6.09 18.56
CA HIS A 178 10.02 7.45 18.94
C HIS A 178 8.86 8.44 19.19
N PHE A 179 7.65 8.14 18.69
CA PHE A 179 6.52 9.07 18.78
C PHE A 179 5.38 8.60 19.68
N SER A 180 4.72 9.56 20.33
CA SER A 180 3.54 9.31 21.16
C SER A 180 2.39 8.65 20.39
N VAL A 181 1.49 7.98 21.10
CA VAL A 181 0.25 7.40 20.51
C VAL A 181 -0.59 8.48 19.82
N ARG A 182 -0.61 9.70 20.36
CA ARG A 182 -1.36 10.84 19.79
C ARG A 182 -0.78 11.29 18.46
N THR A 183 0.55 11.42 18.38
CA THR A 183 1.24 11.80 17.14
C THR A 183 1.10 10.71 16.07
N ARG A 184 1.11 9.44 16.46
CA ARG A 184 0.82 8.31 15.56
C ARG A 184 -0.59 8.34 15.01
N ALA A 185 -1.59 8.59 15.86
CA ALA A 185 -2.98 8.73 15.43
C ALA A 185 -3.14 9.91 14.45
N LEU A 186 -2.52 11.06 14.72
CA LEU A 186 -2.54 12.21 13.83
C LEU A 186 -1.88 11.90 12.48
N SER A 187 -0.73 11.22 12.48
CA SER A 187 -0.06 10.78 11.25
C SER A 187 -0.95 9.84 10.44
N SER A 188 -1.64 8.90 11.10
CA SER A 188 -2.55 7.96 10.42
C SER A 188 -3.76 8.62 9.74
N LEU A 189 -4.11 9.85 10.14
CA LEU A 189 -5.15 10.66 9.52
C LEU A 189 -4.58 11.53 8.38
N ILE A 190 -3.50 12.27 8.65
CA ILE A 190 -2.92 13.22 7.69
C ILE A 190 -2.33 12.49 6.48
N THR A 191 -1.61 11.38 6.71
CA THR A 191 -0.93 10.65 5.64
C THR A 191 -1.89 10.24 4.51
N PRO A 192 -3.00 9.50 4.74
CA PRO A 192 -3.91 9.14 3.66
C PRO A 192 -4.67 10.36 3.09
N THR A 193 -5.02 11.37 3.90
CA THR A 193 -5.70 12.59 3.40
C THR A 193 -4.84 13.38 2.42
N VAL A 194 -3.53 13.47 2.64
CA VAL A 194 -2.59 14.12 1.70
C VAL A 194 -2.23 13.18 0.55
N THR A 195 -2.11 11.88 0.82
CA THR A 195 -1.73 10.88 -0.20
C THR A 195 -2.75 10.81 -1.31
N ILE A 196 -4.05 10.75 -1.01
CA ILE A 196 -5.13 10.62 -2.01
C ILE A 196 -5.07 11.70 -3.12
N PRO A 197 -5.08 13.02 -2.83
CA PRO A 197 -4.99 14.03 -3.87
C PRO A 197 -3.62 14.01 -4.57
N MET A 198 -2.53 13.71 -3.84
CA MET A 198 -1.18 13.66 -4.40
C MET A 198 -1.02 12.53 -5.43
N VAL A 199 -1.47 11.30 -5.13
CA VAL A 199 -1.36 10.17 -6.07
C VAL A 199 -2.23 10.36 -7.31
N VAL A 200 -3.40 10.98 -7.16
CA VAL A 200 -4.28 11.31 -8.29
C VAL A 200 -3.68 12.42 -9.16
N ALA A 201 -3.12 13.47 -8.54
CA ALA A 201 -2.44 14.54 -9.26
C ALA A 201 -1.19 14.03 -9.99
N TYR A 202 -0.39 13.20 -9.31
CA TYR A 202 0.80 12.56 -9.87
C TYR A 202 0.42 11.62 -11.03
N GLY A 203 -0.65 10.86 -10.90
CA GLY A 203 -1.20 10.02 -11.98
C GLY A 203 -1.57 10.84 -13.22
N ARG A 204 -2.26 11.98 -13.04
CA ARG A 204 -2.59 12.89 -14.16
C ARG A 204 -1.36 13.53 -14.79
N LEU A 205 -0.35 13.87 -13.99
CA LEU A 205 0.93 14.38 -14.49
C LEU A 205 1.64 13.33 -15.35
N MET A 206 1.59 12.06 -14.94
CA MET A 206 2.15 10.93 -15.68
C MET A 206 1.37 10.58 -16.96
N ASP A 207 0.14 11.02 -17.10
CA ASP A 207 -0.67 10.82 -18.32
C ASP A 207 -0.63 12.01 -19.28
N GLN A 208 0.02 13.10 -18.89
CA GLN A 208 0.09 14.31 -19.71
C GLN A 208 0.85 14.04 -21.02
N GLN A 209 0.14 14.15 -22.14
CA GLN A 209 0.69 13.93 -23.50
C GLN A 209 1.47 15.12 -24.05
N ARG A 210 1.47 16.27 -23.34
CA ARG A 210 2.20 17.47 -23.78
C ARG A 210 3.72 17.29 -23.76
N TRP A 211 4.24 16.32 -23.00
CA TRP A 211 5.66 16.09 -22.82
C TRP A 211 6.08 14.73 -23.36
N SER A 212 7.32 14.64 -23.85
CA SER A 212 7.89 13.37 -24.27
C SER A 212 8.05 12.41 -23.08
N GLN A 213 7.92 11.10 -23.34
CA GLN A 213 7.97 10.05 -22.32
C GLN A 213 9.20 10.13 -21.41
N ARG A 214 10.37 10.49 -21.97
CA ARG A 214 11.62 10.64 -21.20
C ARG A 214 11.55 11.78 -20.20
N HIS A 215 11.05 12.95 -20.62
CA HIS A 215 10.94 14.11 -19.74
C HIS A 215 9.97 13.84 -18.59
N ARG A 216 8.83 13.22 -18.90
CA ARG A 216 7.84 12.83 -17.90
C ARG A 216 8.37 11.83 -16.88
N ALA A 217 9.14 10.83 -17.33
CA ALA A 217 9.79 9.87 -16.44
C ALA A 217 10.80 10.54 -15.50
N TRP A 218 11.61 11.47 -16.01
CA TRP A 218 12.56 12.23 -15.19
C TRP A 218 11.88 13.14 -14.18
N ILE A 219 10.84 13.87 -14.60
CA ILE A 219 10.05 14.72 -13.70
C ILE A 219 9.39 13.87 -12.60
N GLY A 220 8.81 12.72 -12.97
CA GLY A 220 8.24 11.79 -12.00
C GLY A 220 9.25 11.29 -10.97
N ILE A 221 10.42 10.85 -11.44
CA ILE A 221 11.51 10.43 -10.55
C ILE A 221 11.96 11.56 -9.64
N LEU A 222 12.08 12.79 -10.15
CA LEU A 222 12.55 13.94 -9.37
C LEU A 222 11.53 14.36 -8.29
N ILE A 223 10.25 14.41 -8.66
CA ILE A 223 9.14 14.69 -7.72
C ILE A 223 9.09 13.64 -6.61
N TRP A 224 9.40 12.38 -6.91
CA TRP A 224 9.43 11.32 -5.91
C TRP A 224 10.72 11.34 -5.06
N LEU A 225 11.89 11.43 -5.70
CA LEU A 225 13.19 11.27 -5.05
C LEU A 225 13.55 12.46 -4.16
N VAL A 226 13.29 13.70 -4.60
CA VAL A 226 13.73 14.90 -3.87
C VAL A 226 13.07 15.03 -2.49
N PRO A 227 11.73 14.93 -2.36
CA PRO A 227 11.09 14.94 -1.04
C PRO A 227 11.52 13.75 -0.20
N GLN A 228 11.70 12.57 -0.82
CA GLN A 228 12.08 11.36 -0.10
C GLN A 228 13.47 11.48 0.54
N VAL A 229 14.44 12.00 -0.20
CA VAL A 229 15.80 12.26 0.30
C VAL A 229 15.78 13.35 1.37
N GLY A 230 15.00 14.42 1.18
CA GLY A 230 14.82 15.47 2.17
C GLY A 230 14.29 14.94 3.51
N CYS A 231 13.23 14.15 3.47
CA CYS A 231 12.68 13.49 4.66
C CYS A 231 13.69 12.54 5.30
N PHE A 232 14.46 11.78 4.51
CA PHE A 232 15.44 10.84 5.04
C PHE A 232 16.60 11.54 5.75
N ILE A 233 17.11 12.65 5.17
CA ILE A 233 18.13 13.49 5.80
C ILE A 233 17.59 14.09 7.10
N TRP A 234 16.35 14.58 7.09
CA TRP A 234 15.70 15.12 8.29
C TRP A 234 15.59 14.08 9.40
N ILE A 235 15.11 12.88 9.09
CA ILE A 235 15.04 11.75 10.04
C ILE A 235 16.43 11.41 10.58
N GLY A 236 17.46 11.40 9.73
CA GLY A 236 18.85 11.17 10.16
C GLY A 236 19.36 12.24 11.14
N ILE A 237 19.03 13.51 10.91
CA ILE A 237 19.37 14.62 11.81
C ILE A 237 18.62 14.48 13.14
N GLU A 238 17.33 14.17 13.11
CA GLU A 238 16.53 13.95 14.33
C GLU A 238 17.06 12.75 15.12
N TYR A 239 17.39 11.65 14.45
CA TYR A 239 17.97 10.48 15.09
C TYR A 239 19.33 10.78 15.73
N SER A 240 20.16 11.61 15.10
CA SER A 240 21.41 12.06 15.72
C SER A 240 21.21 12.96 16.94
N LYS A 241 20.08 13.68 17.03
CA LYS A 241 19.78 14.61 18.14
C LYS A 241 19.06 13.93 19.31
N PHE A 242 18.14 13.01 19.02
CA PHE A 242 17.22 12.41 19.99
C PHE A 242 17.35 10.88 20.09
N GLY A 243 18.14 10.23 19.25
CA GLY A 243 18.23 8.76 19.17
C GLY A 243 18.81 8.09 20.43
N THR A 244 19.40 8.85 21.35
CA THR A 244 19.93 8.34 22.64
C THR A 244 19.01 8.61 23.82
N GLU A 245 18.02 9.51 23.68
CA GLU A 245 17.09 9.84 24.76
C GLU A 245 15.76 9.06 24.61
N LYS A 246 15.27 8.46 25.69
CA LYS A 246 13.94 7.83 25.78
C LYS A 246 12.80 8.87 25.86
N THR A 247 12.95 10.02 25.23
CA THR A 247 11.96 11.09 25.24
C THR A 247 10.98 10.86 24.10
N THR A 248 9.75 10.45 24.45
CA THR A 248 8.62 10.41 23.49
C THR A 248 8.33 11.82 22.99
N LEU A 249 8.56 12.07 21.71
CA LEU A 249 8.22 13.34 21.06
C LEU A 249 6.69 13.45 20.94
N ASP A 250 6.12 14.54 21.47
CA ASP A 250 4.70 14.89 21.39
C ASP A 250 4.57 16.38 21.03
N TYR A 251 3.51 16.75 20.32
CA TYR A 251 3.26 18.17 20.01
C TYR A 251 2.59 18.86 21.21
N LEU A 252 3.02 20.09 21.52
CA LEU A 252 2.35 20.95 22.49
C LEU A 252 1.03 21.48 21.87
N LEU A 253 -0.02 21.47 22.68
CA LEU A 253 -1.32 22.08 22.36
C LEU A 253 -1.20 23.60 22.21
#